data_AF-A0A6V7JP22-F1
#
_entry.id   AF-A0A6V7JP22-F1
#
_cell.length_a   1.000
_cell.length_b   1.000
_cell.length_c   1.000
_cell.angle_alpha   90.00
_cell.angle_beta   90.00
_cell.angle_gamma   90.00
#
_symmetry.space_group_name_H-M   'P 1'
#
loop_
_entity.id
_entity.type
_entity.pdbx_description
1 polymer ?
#
loop_
_entity_poly.entity_id
_entity_poly.type
_entity_poly.pdbx_seq_one_letter_code
_entity_poly.pdbx_strand_id
1 'polypeptide(L)' 'WFHPNISGIEAEKLLMERGYDSSFLARPSSSNPGDFTLSV' A
#
# COMPACT_ATOMS: atom_id res chain seq x y z
N TRP A 1 -2.08 -0.66 9.05
CA TRP A 1 -2.25 0.52 8.19
C TRP A 1 -0.92 0.93 7.55
N PHE A 2 0.21 0.97 8.27
CA PHE A 2 1.52 1.19 7.63
C PHE A 2 2.27 -0.12 7.36
N HIS A 3 2.78 -0.28 6.14
CA HIS A 3 3.48 -1.47 5.65
C HIS A 3 4.84 -1.05 5.05
N PRO A 4 5.95 -1.15 5.80
CA PRO A 4 7.24 -0.58 5.40
C PRO A 4 7.94 -1.31 4.26
N ASN A 5 7.58 -2.56 3.98
CA ASN A 5 8.35 -3.46 3.11
C ASN A 5 7.51 -4.06 1.98
N ILE A 6 6.48 -3.35 1.50
CA ILE A 6 5.65 -3.82 0.40
C ILE A 6 5.66 -2.85 -0.78
N SER A 7 5.67 -3.42 -1.98
CA SER A 7 5.51 -2.72 -3.25
C SER A 7 4.05 -2.32 -3.52
N GLY A 8 3.82 -1.55 -4.58
CA GLY A 8 2.47 -1.23 -5.04
C GLY A 8 1.65 -2.45 -5.45
N ILE A 9 2.29 -3.43 -6.09
CA ILE A 9 1.64 -4.66 -6.55
C ILE A 9 1.20 -5.52 -5.36
N GLU A 10 2.06 -5.63 -4.33
CA GLU A 10 1.71 -6.38 -3.12
C GLU A 10 0.59 -5.68 -2.32
N ALA A 11 0.59 -4.33 -2.29
CA ALA A 11 -0.47 -3.56 -1.66
C ALA A 11 -1.83 -3.76 -2.35
N GLU A 12 -1.85 -3.70 -3.69
CA GLU A 12 -3.05 -3.98 -4.48
C GLU A 12 -3.61 -5.38 -4.20
N LYS A 13 -2.74 -6.39 -4.26
CA LYS A 13 -3.12 -7.78 -3.95
C LYS A 13 -3.70 -7.92 -2.55
N LEU A 14 -3.09 -7.27 -1.55
CA LEU A 14 -3.55 -7.34 -0.16
C LEU A 14 -4.92 -6.69 0.04
N LEU A 15 -5.17 -5.54 -0.61
CA LEU A 15 -6.47 -4.86 -0.58
C LEU A 15 -7.54 -5.69 -1.29
N MET A 16 -7.22 -6.31 -2.42
CA MET A 16 -8.16 -7.17 -3.15
C MET A 16 -8.50 -8.46 -2.39
N GLU A 17 -7.52 -9.09 -1.72
CA GLU A 17 -7.72 -10.37 -1.03
C GLU A 17 -8.32 -10.23 0.37
N ARG A 18 -8.04 -9.12 1.06
CA ARG A 18 -8.32 -8.97 2.51
C ARG A 18 -9.02 -7.66 2.87
N GLY A 19 -9.09 -6.72 1.93
CA GLY A 19 -9.77 -5.46 2.11
C GLY A 19 -11.29 -5.59 1.97
N TYR A 20 -11.94 -4.51 2.34
CA TYR A 20 -13.36 -4.20 2.11
C TYR A 20 -13.44 -2.73 1.69
N ASP A 21 -14.61 -2.27 1.26
CA ASP A 21 -14.82 -0.88 0.84
C ASP A 21 -14.22 0.12 1.83
N SER A 22 -13.46 1.08 1.31
CA SER A 22 -12.71 2.09 2.09
C SER A 22 -11.50 1.55 2.88
N SER A 23 -11.07 0.31 2.66
CA SER A 23 -9.78 -0.17 3.17
C SER A 23 -8.62 0.61 2.55
N PHE A 24 -7.58 0.83 3.34
CA PHE A 24 -6.38 1.53 2.88
C PHE A 24 -5.15 1.04 3.61
N LEU A 25 -3.98 1.30 3.02
CA LEU A 25 -2.70 1.16 3.68
C LEU A 25 -1.71 2.22 3.19
N ALA A 26 -0.75 2.57 4.02
CA ALA A 26 0.39 3.41 3.67
C ALA A 26 1.64 2.53 3.49
N ARG A 27 2.49 2.87 2.51
CA ARG A 27 3.75 2.19 2.22
C ARG A 27 4.79 3.18 1.69
N PRO A 28 6.09 2.88 1.73
CA PRO A 28 7.08 3.69 1.04
C PRO A 28 6.80 3.78 -0.47
N SER A 29 7.10 4.94 -1.06
CA SER A 29 6.99 5.15 -2.50
C SER A 29 8.11 4.39 -3.21
N SER A 30 7.75 3.63 -4.25
CA SER A 30 8.71 2.92 -5.09
C SER A 30 9.33 3.81 -6.17
N SER A 31 8.65 4.91 -6.53
CA SER A 31 9.08 5.83 -7.59
C SER A 31 9.84 7.05 -7.04
N ASN A 32 9.59 7.44 -5.79
CA ASN A 32 10.27 8.56 -5.15
C ASN A 32 10.83 8.15 -3.78
N PRO A 33 12.11 7.80 -3.68
CA PRO A 33 12.73 7.39 -2.43
C PRO A 33 12.59 8.45 -1.33
N GLY A 34 12.15 8.05 -0.14
CA GLY A 34 11.91 8.94 1.00
C GLY A 34 10.45 9.37 1.16
N ASP A 35 9.64 9.27 0.11
CA ASP A 35 8.21 9.54 0.17
C ASP A 35 7.39 8.31 0.60
N PHE A 36 6.13 8.57 0.91
CA PHE A 36 5.11 7.55 1.17
C PHE A 36 3.98 7.62 0.15
N THR A 37 3.31 6.48 -0.02
CA THR A 37 2.12 6.32 -0.85
C THR A 37 0.98 5.79 0.00
N LEU A 38 -0.21 6.37 -0.17
CA LEU A 38 -1.47 5.84 0.35
C LEU A 38 -2.12 4.99 -0.76
N SER A 39 -2.30 3.69 -0.50
CA SER A 39 -2.99 2.75 -1.37
C SER A 39 -4.38 2.50 -0.82
N VAL A 40 -5.39 2.58 -1.69
CA VAL A 40 -6.84 2.48 -1.43
C VAL A 40 -7.47 1.52 -2.42
#